data_AF-A0AB34IWP9-F1
#
_entry.id   AF-A0AB34IWP9-F1
#
_cell.length_a   1.000
_cell.length_b   1.000
_cell.length_c   1.000
_cell.angle_alpha   90.00
_cell.angle_beta   90.00
_cell.angle_gamma   90.00
#
_symmetry.space_group_name_H-M   'P 1'
#
loop_
_entity.id
_entity.type
_entity.pdbx_description
1 polymer ?
#
loop_
_entity_poly.entity_id
_entity_poly.type
_entity_poly.pdbx_seq_one_letter_code
_entity_poly.pdbx_strand_id
1 'polypeptide(L)'
;MPKASFSMADVIDEVHRLREENASLRTQARVSSSPSLPPLPSPPSPPAPLSSASASPQCTVLNDQIGLLSVNRLSSPSSTPPAAPPPPPPPPPLPPPPPAARWDPPAPPPAAATPAAEGLASLREGVASGLGLAPAAVGEARARLGAEQLEIVRSQLRAAHARLDEAAAATRAALAVRACAEQHQLISRFDQLAAEYEEAAAATTRRAAEEGSRARQQTAEVISALEEQLAEMAEEMARREAEHEAWGGGDELAEARRAAAEWAARHAAKAAEAKEAKEKLEALEAERLPLLEAARAEAEAAARGEAEARRQAEVQAEVVRQLQAQLVRLSEGFNRQVEEQLSLQEQLEQARAASRASVDKAVARSWIVNFVECEASDARRGQLLRLMAEWWEFTEADLLRLGLLDAAPPRPDMPPDQSLSDAFANFLDREGQPSHRIVYAEGNAAPNGKDYLGHAGSTLAGGSGAISAGRGNDTAASYGYRSEMYRNHSRE
;
A
#
# COMPACT_ATOMS: atom_id res chain seq x y z
N MET A 1 37.36 0.54 -47.69
CA MET A 1 36.18 0.43 -46.80
C MET A 1 35.19 1.51 -47.23
N PRO A 2 34.13 1.18 -47.99
CA PRO A 2 33.15 2.18 -48.40
C PRO A 2 32.36 2.65 -47.16
N LYS A 3 32.31 3.96 -46.92
CA LYS A 3 31.47 4.57 -45.89
C LYS A 3 30.05 4.61 -46.42
N ALA A 4 29.14 3.86 -45.79
CA ALA A 4 27.71 3.98 -46.07
C ALA A 4 27.27 5.38 -45.64
N SER A 5 26.98 6.24 -46.62
CA SER A 5 26.35 7.53 -46.37
C SER A 5 24.86 7.29 -46.18
N PHE A 6 24.39 7.39 -44.93
CA PHE A 6 22.96 7.46 -44.63
C PHE A 6 22.40 8.74 -45.26
N SER A 7 21.47 8.59 -46.19
CA SER A 7 20.75 9.71 -46.78
C SER A 7 19.69 10.21 -45.82
N MET A 8 19.41 11.52 -45.84
CA MET A 8 18.26 12.08 -45.12
C MET A 8 16.94 11.44 -45.58
N ALA A 9 16.88 10.95 -46.82
CA ALA A 9 15.74 10.18 -47.33
C ALA A 9 15.56 8.86 -46.55
N ASP A 10 16.64 8.15 -46.24
CA ASP A 10 16.58 6.89 -45.47
C ASP A 10 16.05 7.13 -44.04
N VAL A 11 16.37 8.29 -43.45
CA VAL A 11 15.86 8.68 -42.14
C VAL A 11 14.36 9.01 -42.19
N ILE A 12 13.91 9.69 -43.24
CA ILE A 12 12.50 10.02 -43.42
C ILE A 12 11.68 8.74 -43.63
N ASP A 13 12.16 7.82 -44.46
CA ASP A 13 11.53 6.53 -44.71
C ASP A 13 11.45 5.67 -43.44
N GLU A 14 12.51 5.65 -42.62
CA GLU A 14 12.51 4.92 -41.35
C GLU A 14 11.54 5.55 -40.33
N VAL A 15 11.42 6.87 -40.28
CA VAL A 15 10.43 7.54 -39.43
C VAL A 15 8.99 7.23 -39.87
N HIS A 16 8.74 7.14 -41.18
CA HIS A 16 7.43 6.73 -41.69
C HIS A 16 7.12 5.26 -41.32
N ARG A 17 8.09 4.36 -41.50
CA ARG A 17 7.99 2.94 -41.12
C ARG A 17 7.64 2.79 -39.63
N LEU A 18 8.37 3.50 -38.77
CA LEU A 18 8.14 3.46 -37.31
C LEU A 18 6.78 4.03 -36.91
N ARG A 19 6.26 5.03 -37.62
CA ARG A 19 4.91 5.58 -37.37
C ARG A 19 3.81 4.58 -37.72
N GLU A 20 3.93 3.88 -38.85
CA GLU A 20 2.99 2.83 -39.24
C GLU A 20 3.02 1.65 -38.26
N GLU A 21 4.22 1.23 -37.84
CA GLU A 21 4.38 0.17 -36.86
C GLU A 21 3.73 0.54 -35.51
N ASN A 22 3.92 1.77 -35.04
CA ASN A 22 3.30 2.24 -33.79
C ASN A 22 1.77 2.33 -33.90
N ALA A 23 1.23 2.73 -35.07
CA ALA A 23 -0.20 2.73 -35.32
C ALA A 23 -0.79 1.30 -35.32
N SER A 24 -0.06 0.32 -35.87
CA SER A 24 -0.43 -1.10 -35.84
C SER A 24 -0.42 -1.66 -34.42
N LEU A 25 0.60 -1.34 -33.62
CA LEU A 25 0.68 -1.78 -32.22
C LEU A 25 -0.46 -1.18 -31.36
N ARG A 26 -0.84 0.07 -31.60
CA ARG A 26 -1.98 0.70 -30.90
C ARG A 26 -3.32 0.06 -31.24
N THR A 27 -3.52 -0.36 -32.49
CA THR A 27 -4.74 -1.06 -32.90
C THR A 27 -4.78 -2.48 -32.31
N GLN A 28 -3.67 -3.20 -32.31
CA GLN A 28 -3.58 -4.50 -31.63
C GLN A 28 -3.83 -4.38 -30.13
N ALA A 29 -3.22 -3.39 -29.46
CA ALA A 29 -3.42 -3.16 -28.04
C ALA A 29 -4.90 -2.95 -27.67
N ARG A 30 -5.63 -2.16 -28.47
CA ARG A 30 -7.08 -1.93 -28.30
C ARG A 30 -7.92 -3.20 -28.47
N VAL A 31 -7.52 -4.11 -29.35
CA VAL A 31 -8.23 -5.39 -29.56
C VAL A 31 -7.95 -6.35 -28.41
N SER A 32 -6.73 -6.35 -27.86
CA SER A 32 -6.36 -7.21 -26.74
C SER A 32 -6.83 -6.71 -25.36
N SER A 33 -7.12 -5.41 -25.20
CA SER A 33 -7.48 -4.82 -23.91
C SER A 33 -8.98 -4.71 -23.62
N SER A 34 -9.85 -5.31 -24.45
CA SER A 34 -11.30 -5.25 -24.27
C SER A 34 -11.86 -6.65 -23.93
N PRO A 35 -11.77 -7.10 -22.66
CA PRO A 35 -12.57 -8.23 -22.22
C PRO A 35 -14.04 -7.78 -22.25
N SER A 36 -14.79 -8.30 -23.23
CA SER A 36 -16.22 -8.10 -23.37
C SER A 36 -16.96 -8.61 -22.13
N LEU A 37 -17.16 -7.74 -21.14
CA LEU A 37 -18.08 -7.99 -20.04
C LEU A 37 -19.52 -7.96 -20.59
N PRO A 38 -20.40 -8.89 -20.16
CA PRO A 38 -21.78 -8.91 -20.58
C PRO A 38 -22.49 -7.60 -20.19
N PRO A 39 -23.41 -7.10 -21.02
CA PRO A 39 -24.10 -5.83 -20.77
C PRO A 39 -24.90 -5.92 -19.46
N LEU A 40 -24.61 -5.01 -18.53
CA LEU A 40 -25.42 -4.78 -17.34
C LEU A 40 -26.83 -4.33 -17.75
N PRO A 41 -27.88 -4.77 -17.03
CA PRO A 41 -29.25 -4.32 -17.27
C PRO A 41 -29.35 -2.81 -17.05
N SER A 42 -29.95 -2.12 -18.03
CA SER A 42 -30.15 -0.68 -18.01
C SER A 42 -30.92 -0.24 -16.76
N PRO A 43 -30.50 0.83 -16.06
CA PRO A 43 -31.27 1.39 -14.96
C PRO A 43 -32.61 1.96 -15.47
N PRO A 44 -33.68 1.91 -14.65
CA PRO A 44 -34.99 2.44 -15.03
C PRO A 44 -34.93 3.96 -15.24
N SER A 45 -35.50 4.40 -16.37
CA SER A 45 -35.58 5.81 -16.76
C SER A 45 -36.28 6.66 -15.68
N PRO A 46 -35.78 7.87 -15.37
CA PRO A 46 -36.46 8.79 -14.48
C PRO A 46 -37.78 9.30 -15.10
N PRO A 47 -38.81 9.59 -14.29
CA PRO A 47 -40.08 10.11 -14.77
C PRO A 47 -39.92 11.51 -15.38
N ALA A 48 -40.63 11.73 -16.48
CA ALA A 48 -40.65 12.99 -17.22
C ALA A 48 -41.14 14.16 -16.35
N PRO A 49 -40.48 15.34 -16.39
CA PRO A 49 -41.00 16.53 -15.76
C PRO A 49 -42.22 17.05 -16.55
N LEU A 50 -43.30 17.25 -15.81
CA LEU A 50 -44.56 17.82 -16.31
C LEU A 50 -44.34 19.24 -16.82
N SER A 51 -44.78 19.48 -18.05
CA SER A 51 -45.01 20.78 -18.65
C SER A 51 -45.76 21.72 -17.70
N SER A 52 -45.23 22.92 -17.50
CA SER A 52 -45.98 24.06 -17.00
C SER A 52 -45.59 25.30 -17.79
N ALA A 53 -46.62 26.05 -18.16
CA ALA A 53 -46.66 27.01 -19.24
C ALA A 53 -45.98 28.36 -18.93
N SER A 54 -45.72 29.09 -20.02
CA SER A 54 -46.08 30.50 -20.21
C SER A 54 -45.45 31.55 -19.29
N ALA A 55 -44.53 32.35 -19.83
CA ALA A 55 -44.74 33.78 -20.08
C ALA A 55 -43.48 34.43 -20.66
N SER A 56 -43.59 35.00 -21.86
CA SER A 56 -42.74 36.11 -22.31
C SER A 56 -43.14 37.39 -21.55
N PRO A 57 -42.22 38.36 -21.38
CA PRO A 57 -42.29 39.51 -22.28
C PRO A 57 -40.95 40.22 -22.62
N GLN A 58 -40.92 40.69 -23.86
CA GLN A 58 -40.54 42.03 -24.35
C GLN A 58 -39.12 42.63 -24.13
N CYS A 59 -38.62 43.11 -25.28
CA CYS A 59 -37.51 44.02 -25.52
C CYS A 59 -37.47 45.27 -24.62
N THR A 60 -36.25 45.69 -24.26
CA THR A 60 -35.89 47.10 -24.29
C THR A 60 -34.44 47.27 -24.74
N VAL A 61 -34.31 48.09 -25.79
CA VAL A 61 -33.12 48.73 -26.33
C VAL A 61 -32.54 49.68 -25.28
N LEU A 62 -31.21 49.67 -25.08
CA LEU A 62 -30.49 50.88 -24.66
C LEU A 62 -29.02 50.81 -25.08
N ASN A 63 -28.77 51.42 -26.23
CA ASN A 63 -27.48 51.92 -26.68
C ASN A 63 -27.31 53.36 -26.14
N ASP A 64 -26.06 53.77 -25.98
CA ASP A 64 -25.56 55.16 -25.88
C ASP A 64 -25.79 55.99 -24.60
N GLN A 65 -24.73 56.02 -23.78
CA GLN A 65 -24.15 57.22 -23.11
C GLN A 65 -22.70 56.84 -22.74
N ILE A 66 -21.68 57.20 -23.52
CA ILE A 66 -21.02 58.52 -23.61
C ILE A 66 -20.56 59.05 -22.25
N GLY A 67 -19.23 59.11 -22.10
CA GLY A 67 -18.53 59.76 -20.99
C GLY A 67 -17.03 59.43 -21.05
N LEU A 68 -16.32 59.81 -22.13
CA LEU A 68 -15.43 60.98 -22.09
C LEU A 68 -14.47 61.00 -20.90
N LEU A 69 -13.30 60.38 -21.04
CA LEU A 69 -12.04 60.91 -20.50
C LEU A 69 -10.88 60.54 -21.44
N SER A 70 -10.77 61.32 -22.51
CA SER A 70 -9.51 61.49 -23.23
C SER A 70 -8.60 62.45 -22.45
N VAL A 71 -7.31 62.37 -22.79
CA VAL A 71 -6.21 63.32 -22.58
C VAL A 71 -5.56 63.35 -21.19
N ASN A 72 -4.35 62.77 -21.04
CA ASN A 72 -3.10 63.54 -21.20
C ASN A 72 -1.84 62.76 -20.74
N ARG A 73 -0.81 62.82 -21.61
CA ARG A 73 0.60 63.11 -21.33
C ARG A 73 1.44 62.15 -20.48
N LEU A 74 2.46 61.61 -21.16
CA LEU A 74 3.87 61.91 -20.91
C LEU A 74 4.22 62.19 -19.44
N SER A 75 4.76 61.20 -18.73
CA SER A 75 5.86 61.35 -17.78
C SER A 75 6.34 59.98 -17.31
N SER A 76 7.55 59.62 -17.69
CA SER A 76 8.36 58.63 -16.98
C SER A 76 8.64 59.11 -15.56
N PRO A 77 8.52 58.24 -14.54
CA PRO A 77 9.46 58.24 -13.42
C PRO A 77 10.24 56.92 -13.50
N SER A 78 11.50 56.95 -13.92
CA SER A 78 12.62 57.02 -12.98
C SER A 78 12.39 56.22 -11.70
N SER A 79 12.87 54.98 -11.72
CA SER A 79 13.76 54.42 -10.71
C SER A 79 13.35 54.59 -9.24
N THR A 80 12.73 53.56 -8.68
CA THR A 80 13.23 52.91 -7.46
C THR A 80 12.51 51.57 -7.26
N PRO A 81 13.22 50.47 -6.98
CA PRO A 81 12.57 49.21 -6.63
C PRO A 81 11.75 49.39 -5.35
N PRO A 82 10.54 48.78 -5.26
CA PRO A 82 9.76 48.82 -4.03
C PRO A 82 10.58 48.18 -2.90
N ALA A 83 10.72 48.90 -1.78
CA ALA A 83 11.39 48.39 -0.60
C ALA A 83 10.75 47.06 -0.18
N ALA A 84 11.60 46.05 0.08
CA ALA A 84 11.16 44.74 0.53
C ALA A 84 10.22 44.89 1.74
N PRO A 85 9.09 44.16 1.79
CA PRO A 85 8.19 44.21 2.93
C PRO A 85 8.97 43.86 4.21
N PRO A 86 8.70 44.55 5.33
CA PRO A 86 9.38 44.24 6.59
C PRO A 86 9.15 42.76 6.94
N PRO A 87 10.17 42.05 7.47
CA PRO A 87 10.02 40.66 7.85
C PRO A 87 8.83 40.53 8.83
N PRO A 88 8.00 39.49 8.69
CA PRO A 88 6.93 39.25 9.63
C PRO A 88 7.50 39.22 11.06
N PRO A 89 6.81 39.82 12.05
CA PRO A 89 7.27 39.78 13.42
C PRO A 89 7.50 38.31 13.84
N PRO A 90 8.58 38.02 14.58
CA PRO A 90 8.83 36.66 15.04
C PRO A 90 7.60 36.16 15.79
N PRO A 91 7.16 34.91 15.52
CA PRO A 91 6.01 34.36 16.23
C PRO A 91 6.26 34.46 17.74
N PRO A 92 5.25 34.85 18.53
CA PRO A 92 5.41 34.90 19.98
C PRO A 92 5.92 33.54 20.47
N PRO A 93 6.85 33.52 21.45
CA PRO A 93 7.37 32.28 21.98
C PRO A 93 6.20 31.40 22.42
N LEU A 94 6.15 30.18 21.86
CA LEU A 94 5.15 29.20 22.25
C LEU A 94 5.17 29.06 23.78
N PRO A 95 4.01 29.05 24.45
CA PRO A 95 3.96 28.83 25.88
C PRO A 95 4.67 27.50 26.19
N PRO A 96 5.46 27.43 27.27
CA PRO A 96 6.15 26.21 27.65
C PRO A 96 5.12 25.08 27.72
N PRO A 97 5.44 23.88 27.18
CA PRO A 97 4.53 22.75 27.26
C PRO A 97 4.13 22.56 28.73
N PRO A 98 2.83 22.36 29.01
CA PRO A 98 2.40 22.11 30.37
C PRO A 98 3.24 20.95 30.93
N PRO A 99 3.76 21.05 32.16
CA PRO A 99 4.54 19.99 32.75
C PRO A 99 3.73 18.71 32.62
N ALA A 100 4.31 17.71 31.94
CA ALA A 100 3.70 16.41 31.74
C ALA A 100 3.06 16.03 33.06
N ALA A 101 1.72 15.91 33.08
CA ALA A 101 0.99 15.51 34.26
C ALA A 101 1.67 14.22 34.71
N ARG A 102 2.45 14.32 35.78
CA ARG A 102 3.05 13.16 36.41
C ARG A 102 1.85 12.33 36.79
N TRP A 103 1.65 11.27 36.04
CA TRP A 103 0.72 10.22 36.39
C TRP A 103 1.39 9.56 37.58
N ASP A 104 1.27 10.20 38.75
CA ASP A 104 1.60 9.56 40.00
C ASP A 104 0.57 8.43 40.10
N PRO A 105 1.01 7.16 39.99
CA PRO A 105 0.10 6.06 40.22
C PRO A 105 -0.52 6.27 41.61
N PRO A 106 -1.84 6.06 41.78
CA PRO A 106 -2.50 6.29 43.05
C PRO A 106 -1.70 5.56 44.12
N ALA A 107 -1.23 6.32 45.13
CA ALA A 107 -0.48 5.78 46.23
C ALA A 107 -1.23 4.55 46.76
N PRO A 108 -0.55 3.40 46.91
CA PRO A 108 -1.20 2.19 47.40
C PRO A 108 -1.91 2.55 48.70
N PRO A 109 -3.19 2.16 48.87
CA PRO A 109 -3.92 2.47 50.09
C PRO A 109 -3.06 2.01 51.26
N PRO A 110 -2.93 2.83 52.32
CA PRO A 110 -2.14 2.46 53.49
C PRO A 110 -2.60 1.09 53.93
N ALA A 111 -1.65 0.17 54.08
CA ALA A 111 -1.90 -1.19 54.54
C ALA A 111 -2.64 -1.10 55.87
N ALA A 112 -3.97 -1.09 55.81
CA ALA A 112 -4.82 -1.28 56.96
C ALA A 112 -4.55 -2.72 57.37
N ALA A 113 -3.62 -2.86 58.33
CA ALA A 113 -3.39 -4.09 59.07
C ALA A 113 -4.78 -4.63 59.42
N THR A 114 -5.15 -5.72 58.75
CA THR A 114 -6.51 -6.23 58.75
C THR A 114 -6.60 -7.20 59.92
N PRO A 115 -7.15 -6.83 61.08
CA PRO A 115 -7.44 -7.79 62.16
C PRO A 115 -8.43 -8.88 61.71
N ALA A 116 -9.06 -8.69 60.54
CA ALA A 116 -9.89 -9.68 59.87
C ALA A 116 -9.12 -10.94 59.44
N ALA A 117 -7.82 -10.85 59.13
CA ALA A 117 -7.03 -12.02 58.74
C ALA A 117 -6.76 -12.95 59.94
N GLU A 118 -6.51 -12.38 61.12
CA GLU A 118 -6.35 -13.12 62.38
C GLU A 118 -7.70 -13.66 62.89
N GLY A 119 -8.78 -12.87 62.80
CA GLY A 119 -10.13 -13.33 63.17
C GLY A 119 -10.63 -14.50 62.32
N LEU A 120 -10.31 -14.51 61.02
CA LEU A 120 -10.61 -15.63 60.13
C LEU A 120 -9.72 -16.85 60.39
N ALA A 121 -8.48 -16.66 60.87
CA ALA A 121 -7.62 -17.77 61.27
C ALA A 121 -8.18 -18.48 62.52
N SER A 122 -8.60 -17.73 63.55
CA SER A 122 -9.22 -18.29 64.76
C SER A 122 -10.58 -18.95 64.50
N LEU A 123 -11.43 -18.37 63.64
CA LEU A 123 -12.69 -19.00 63.21
C LEU A 123 -12.44 -20.30 62.42
N ARG A 124 -11.38 -20.36 61.62
CA ARG A 124 -11.01 -21.58 60.87
C ARG A 124 -10.51 -22.70 61.77
N GLU A 125 -9.71 -22.37 62.78
CA GLU A 125 -9.24 -23.35 63.75
C GLU A 125 -10.39 -23.92 64.60
N GLY A 126 -11.38 -23.07 64.93
CA GLY A 126 -12.61 -23.48 65.61
C GLY A 126 -13.53 -24.35 64.75
N VAL A 127 -13.70 -24.04 63.46
CA VAL A 127 -14.55 -24.84 62.54
C VAL A 127 -13.90 -26.16 62.16
N ALA A 128 -12.59 -26.20 61.95
CA ALA A 128 -11.85 -27.44 61.70
C ALA A 128 -11.90 -28.38 62.92
N SER A 129 -11.76 -27.82 64.13
CA SER A 129 -11.90 -28.59 65.38
C SER A 129 -13.34 -29.06 65.63
N GLY A 130 -14.36 -28.26 65.27
CA GLY A 130 -15.77 -28.60 65.46
C GLY A 130 -16.32 -29.65 64.49
N LEU A 131 -15.69 -29.85 63.33
CA LEU A 131 -16.07 -30.85 62.34
C LEU A 131 -15.24 -32.15 62.40
N GLY A 132 -14.24 -32.22 63.29
CA GLY A 132 -13.38 -33.40 63.45
C GLY A 132 -12.49 -33.71 62.23
N LEU A 133 -12.33 -32.76 61.31
CA LEU A 133 -11.54 -32.92 60.09
C LEU A 133 -10.05 -32.79 60.42
N ALA A 134 -9.24 -33.77 60.01
CA ALA A 134 -7.80 -33.70 60.16
C ALA A 134 -7.25 -32.45 59.42
N PRO A 135 -6.31 -31.70 60.00
CA PRO A 135 -5.79 -30.46 59.42
C PRO A 135 -5.20 -30.64 58.01
N ALA A 136 -4.75 -31.86 57.67
CA ALA A 136 -4.32 -32.23 56.31
C ALA A 136 -5.45 -32.11 55.27
N ALA A 137 -6.67 -32.55 55.60
CA ALA A 137 -7.83 -32.49 54.68
C ALA A 137 -8.29 -31.04 54.43
N VAL A 138 -8.19 -30.17 55.44
CA VAL A 138 -8.47 -28.73 55.29
C VAL A 138 -7.41 -28.05 54.42
N GLY A 139 -6.14 -28.45 54.57
CA GLY A 139 -5.04 -27.99 53.71
C GLY A 139 -5.24 -28.39 52.25
N GLU A 140 -5.66 -29.63 52.00
CA GLU A 140 -5.89 -30.16 50.66
C GLU A 140 -7.11 -29.50 49.98
N ALA A 141 -8.24 -29.37 50.69
CA ALA A 141 -9.41 -28.66 50.18
C ALA A 141 -9.10 -27.19 49.84
N ARG A 142 -8.23 -26.55 50.63
CA ARG A 142 -7.75 -25.18 50.37
C ARG A 142 -6.80 -25.11 49.19
N ALA A 143 -5.93 -26.10 49.01
CA ALA A 143 -5.07 -26.19 47.84
C ALA A 143 -5.89 -26.39 46.56
N ARG A 144 -6.93 -27.23 46.61
CA ARG A 144 -7.88 -27.43 45.50
C ARG A 144 -8.65 -26.16 45.16
N LEU A 145 -9.25 -25.50 46.15
CA LEU A 145 -9.95 -24.23 45.97
C LEU A 145 -9.01 -23.14 45.43
N GLY A 146 -7.76 -23.08 45.92
CA GLY A 146 -6.75 -22.15 45.44
C GLY A 146 -6.32 -22.43 43.99
N ALA A 147 -6.19 -23.70 43.61
CA ALA A 147 -5.90 -24.11 42.24
C ALA A 147 -7.05 -23.79 41.28
N GLU A 148 -8.30 -24.03 41.69
CA GLU A 148 -9.50 -23.66 40.92
C GLU A 148 -9.60 -22.15 40.72
N GLN A 149 -9.39 -21.36 41.78
CA GLN A 149 -9.36 -19.90 41.68
C GLN A 149 -8.24 -19.41 40.76
N LEU A 150 -7.05 -20.01 40.83
CA LEU A 150 -5.94 -19.69 39.93
C LEU A 150 -6.27 -20.01 38.47
N GLU A 151 -6.92 -21.14 38.18
CA GLU A 151 -7.29 -21.50 36.81
C GLU A 151 -8.41 -20.60 36.27
N ILE A 152 -9.37 -20.21 37.11
CA ILE A 152 -10.38 -19.19 36.76
C ILE A 152 -9.68 -17.88 36.39
N VAL A 153 -8.76 -17.37 37.22
CA VAL A 153 -8.03 -16.13 36.95
C VAL A 153 -7.18 -16.24 35.68
N ARG A 154 -6.51 -17.38 35.46
CA ARG A 154 -5.76 -17.63 34.22
C ARG A 154 -6.64 -17.63 32.98
N SER A 155 -7.81 -18.28 33.05
CA SER A 155 -8.78 -18.28 31.95
C SER A 155 -9.28 -16.87 31.63
N GLN A 156 -9.55 -16.05 32.65
CA GLN A 156 -9.96 -14.66 32.50
C GLN A 156 -8.83 -13.81 31.89
N LEU A 157 -7.58 -14.02 32.32
CA LEU A 157 -6.43 -13.31 31.76
C LEU A 157 -6.20 -13.67 30.29
N ARG A 158 -6.29 -14.96 29.91
CA ARG A 158 -6.20 -15.42 28.52
C ARG A 158 -7.31 -14.80 27.66
N ALA A 159 -8.54 -14.76 28.17
CA ALA A 159 -9.66 -14.13 27.47
C ALA A 159 -9.47 -12.61 27.31
N ALA A 160 -8.94 -11.92 28.32
CA ALA A 160 -8.62 -10.50 28.23
C ALA A 160 -7.50 -10.22 27.21
N HIS A 161 -6.48 -11.09 27.15
CA HIS A 161 -5.40 -10.98 26.17
C HIS A 161 -5.91 -11.17 24.74
N ALA A 162 -6.75 -12.20 24.50
CA ALA A 162 -7.38 -12.43 23.20
C ALA A 162 -8.23 -11.22 22.74
N ARG A 163 -8.96 -10.57 23.66
CA ARG A 163 -9.73 -9.35 23.36
C ARG A 163 -8.83 -8.16 23.01
N LEU A 164 -7.68 -8.01 23.67
CA LEU A 164 -6.70 -6.97 23.35
C LEU A 164 -6.07 -7.20 21.97
N ASP A 165 -5.74 -8.44 21.64
CA ASP A 165 -5.18 -8.80 20.33
C ASP A 165 -6.19 -8.56 19.20
N GLU A 166 -7.46 -8.89 19.41
CA GLU A 166 -8.55 -8.61 18.46
C GLU A 166 -8.75 -7.10 18.26
N ALA A 167 -8.74 -6.31 19.35
CA ALA A 167 -8.82 -4.85 19.27
C ALA A 167 -7.60 -4.23 18.54
N ALA A 168 -6.41 -4.76 18.77
CA ALA A 168 -5.20 -4.33 18.08
C ALA A 168 -5.24 -4.69 16.58
N ALA A 169 -5.74 -5.88 16.24
CA ALA A 169 -5.95 -6.30 14.84
C ALA A 169 -6.97 -5.40 14.13
N ALA A 170 -8.11 -5.11 14.78
CA ALA A 170 -9.13 -4.20 14.26
C ALA A 170 -8.58 -2.79 14.02
N THR A 171 -7.77 -2.27 14.95
CA THR A 171 -7.12 -0.95 14.80
C THR A 171 -6.14 -0.94 13.63
N ARG A 172 -5.31 -1.98 13.49
CA ARG A 172 -4.39 -2.11 12.34
C ARG A 172 -5.15 -2.18 11.01
N ALA A 173 -6.25 -2.95 10.96
CA ALA A 173 -7.10 -3.03 9.77
C ALA A 173 -7.73 -1.67 9.42
N ALA A 174 -8.24 -0.93 10.41
CA ALA A 174 -8.80 0.40 10.20
C ALA A 174 -7.76 1.41 9.68
N LEU A 175 -6.53 1.38 10.21
CA LEU A 175 -5.43 2.21 9.71
C LEU A 175 -5.03 1.83 8.28
N ALA A 176 -4.99 0.54 7.95
CA ALA A 176 -4.70 0.08 6.59
C ALA A 176 -5.78 0.53 5.58
N VAL A 177 -7.06 0.44 5.95
CA VAL A 177 -8.18 0.93 5.11
C VAL A 177 -8.07 2.44 4.88
N ARG A 178 -7.74 3.22 5.93
CA ARG A 178 -7.53 4.66 5.81
C ARG A 178 -6.35 4.99 4.90
N ALA A 179 -5.22 4.31 5.04
CA ALA A 179 -4.06 4.49 4.18
C ALA A 179 -4.39 4.18 2.70
N CYS A 180 -5.14 3.10 2.44
CA CYS A 180 -5.61 2.78 1.08
C CYS A 180 -6.57 3.83 0.52
N ALA A 181 -7.43 4.43 1.35
CA ALA A 181 -8.34 5.49 0.93
C ALA A 181 -7.59 6.79 0.61
N GLU A 182 -6.62 7.18 1.45
CA GLU A 182 -5.74 8.34 1.21
C GLU A 182 -4.91 8.14 -0.06
N GLN A 183 -4.40 6.93 -0.30
CA GLN A 183 -3.68 6.60 -1.53
C GLN A 183 -4.59 6.70 -2.78
N HIS A 184 -5.83 6.20 -2.72
CA HIS A 184 -6.80 6.36 -3.81
C HIS A 184 -7.15 7.82 -4.08
N GLN A 185 -7.30 8.64 -3.03
CA GLN A 185 -7.53 10.08 -3.18
C GLN A 185 -6.35 10.77 -3.88
N LEU A 186 -5.11 10.41 -3.51
CA LEU A 186 -3.92 10.94 -4.18
C LEU A 186 -3.86 10.55 -5.65
N ILE A 187 -4.11 9.28 -5.99
CA ILE A 187 -4.16 8.81 -7.38
C ILE A 187 -5.22 9.58 -8.17
N SER A 188 -6.44 9.68 -7.64
CA SER A 188 -7.53 10.44 -8.26
C SER A 188 -7.16 11.91 -8.50
N ARG A 189 -6.43 12.54 -7.57
CA ARG A 189 -5.93 13.91 -7.72
C ARG A 189 -4.84 14.01 -8.80
N PHE A 190 -3.95 13.03 -8.91
CA PHE A 190 -2.96 12.98 -9.98
C PHE A 190 -3.62 12.84 -11.35
N ASP A 191 -4.65 11.99 -11.48
CA ASP A 191 -5.39 11.82 -12.73
C ASP A 191 -6.13 13.11 -13.14
N GLN A 192 -6.74 13.82 -12.18
CA GLN A 192 -7.36 15.14 -12.42
C GLN A 192 -6.33 16.16 -12.90
N LEU A 193 -5.19 16.25 -12.21
CA LEU A 193 -4.12 17.17 -12.58
C LEU A 193 -3.57 16.86 -13.98
N ALA A 194 -3.40 15.57 -14.31
CA ALA A 194 -2.97 15.14 -15.63
C ALA A 194 -3.96 15.55 -16.72
N ALA A 195 -5.27 15.37 -16.50
CA ALA A 195 -6.30 15.83 -17.42
C ALA A 195 -6.31 17.36 -17.60
N GLU A 196 -6.11 18.13 -16.52
CA GLU A 196 -5.99 19.59 -16.59
C GLU A 196 -4.76 20.03 -17.42
N TYR A 197 -3.62 19.35 -17.26
CA TYR A 197 -2.41 19.62 -18.06
C TYR A 197 -2.60 19.25 -19.53
N GLU A 198 -3.27 18.14 -19.83
CA GLU A 198 -3.60 17.75 -21.21
C GLU A 198 -4.54 18.77 -21.86
N GLU A 199 -5.56 19.25 -21.15
CA GLU A 199 -6.47 20.28 -21.64
C GLU A 199 -5.75 21.62 -21.88
N ALA A 200 -4.87 22.03 -20.95
CA ALA A 200 -4.05 23.22 -21.10
C ALA A 200 -3.10 23.12 -22.30
N ALA A 201 -2.46 21.97 -22.52
CA ALA A 201 -1.61 21.72 -23.69
C ALA A 201 -2.43 21.71 -25.00
N ALA A 202 -3.64 21.14 -24.99
CA ALA A 202 -4.56 21.19 -26.12
C ALA A 202 -5.06 22.62 -26.41
N ALA A 203 -5.18 23.47 -25.38
CA ALA A 203 -5.58 24.87 -25.55
C ALA A 203 -4.43 25.72 -26.13
N THR A 204 -3.18 25.52 -25.67
CA THR A 204 -2.03 26.25 -26.20
C THR A 204 -1.73 25.88 -27.65
N THR A 205 -1.82 24.60 -28.01
CA THR A 205 -1.67 24.14 -29.39
C THR A 205 -2.76 24.68 -30.31
N ARG A 206 -4.01 24.75 -29.85
CA ARG A 206 -5.12 25.40 -30.59
C ARG A 206 -4.85 26.89 -30.81
N ARG A 207 -4.45 27.63 -29.78
CA ARG A 207 -4.10 29.06 -29.91
C ARG A 207 -2.95 29.28 -30.90
N ALA A 208 -1.89 28.47 -30.81
CA ALA A 208 -0.78 28.55 -31.75
C ALA A 208 -1.20 28.24 -33.20
N ALA A 209 -2.13 27.30 -33.41
CA ALA A 209 -2.68 27.00 -34.73
C ALA A 209 -3.54 28.16 -35.27
N GLU A 210 -4.35 28.79 -34.43
CA GLU A 210 -5.17 29.97 -34.78
C GLU A 210 -4.30 31.20 -35.07
N GLU A 211 -3.27 31.45 -34.28
CA GLU A 211 -2.30 32.52 -34.54
C GLU A 211 -1.54 32.25 -35.84
N GLY A 212 -1.13 31.00 -36.08
CA GLY A 212 -0.49 30.58 -37.32
C GLY A 212 -1.39 30.72 -38.54
N SER A 213 -2.70 30.46 -38.42
CA SER A 213 -3.64 30.64 -39.53
C SER A 213 -3.89 32.12 -39.82
N ARG A 214 -4.03 32.96 -38.78
CA ARG A 214 -4.14 34.42 -38.91
C ARG A 214 -2.90 35.02 -39.57
N ALA A 215 -1.70 34.62 -39.15
CA ALA A 215 -0.46 35.11 -39.75
C ALA A 215 -0.36 34.75 -41.24
N ARG A 216 -0.80 33.54 -41.64
CA ARG A 216 -0.85 33.14 -43.05
C ARG A 216 -1.88 33.95 -43.85
N GLN A 217 -3.06 34.21 -43.28
CA GLN A 217 -4.09 35.06 -43.90
C GLN A 217 -3.57 36.48 -44.13
N GLN A 218 -2.97 37.10 -43.10
CA GLN A 218 -2.34 38.41 -43.21
C GLN A 218 -1.24 38.43 -44.28
N THR A 219 -0.42 37.38 -44.35
CA THR A 219 0.63 37.27 -45.38
C THR A 219 0.02 37.15 -46.77
N ALA A 220 -1.04 36.37 -46.95
CA ALA A 220 -1.74 36.22 -48.22
C ALA A 220 -2.42 37.54 -48.68
N GLU A 221 -3.02 38.28 -47.74
CA GLU A 221 -3.58 39.61 -48.01
C GLU A 221 -2.50 40.61 -48.45
N VAL A 222 -1.35 40.62 -47.78
CA VAL A 222 -0.21 41.46 -48.16
C VAL A 222 0.33 41.06 -49.54
N ILE A 223 0.46 39.77 -49.84
CA ILE A 223 0.90 39.30 -51.17
C ILE A 223 -0.11 39.73 -52.24
N SER A 224 -1.41 39.52 -52.03
CA SER A 224 -2.45 39.93 -52.97
C SER A 224 -2.44 41.44 -53.22
N ALA A 225 -2.27 42.26 -52.17
CA ALA A 225 -2.18 43.71 -52.30
C ALA A 225 -0.92 44.15 -53.07
N LEU A 226 0.21 43.44 -52.90
CA LEU A 226 1.43 43.69 -53.67
C LEU A 226 1.28 43.29 -55.13
N GLU A 227 0.62 42.17 -55.42
CA GLU A 227 0.32 41.73 -56.78
C GLU A 227 -0.59 42.73 -57.50
N GLU A 228 -1.63 43.25 -56.82
CA GLU A 228 -2.50 44.30 -57.35
C GLU A 228 -1.73 45.60 -57.63
N GLN A 229 -0.88 46.05 -56.69
CA GLN A 229 -0.01 47.22 -56.91
C GLN A 229 0.96 47.04 -58.10
N LEU A 230 1.50 45.83 -58.28
CA LEU A 230 2.39 45.51 -59.41
C LEU A 230 1.63 45.51 -60.73
N ALA A 231 0.38 45.03 -60.75
CA ALA A 231 -0.48 45.06 -61.92
C ALA A 231 -0.84 46.51 -62.31
N GLU A 232 -1.27 47.34 -61.34
CA GLU A 232 -1.55 48.77 -61.56
C GLU A 232 -0.31 49.51 -62.10
N MET A 233 0.86 49.24 -61.52
CA MET A 233 2.12 49.81 -62.00
C MET A 233 2.47 49.36 -63.42
N ALA A 234 2.22 48.09 -63.77
CA ALA A 234 2.47 47.58 -65.12
C ALA A 234 1.52 48.23 -66.14
N GLU A 235 0.24 48.41 -65.79
CA GLU A 235 -0.72 49.12 -66.64
C GLU A 235 -0.36 50.60 -66.82
N GLU A 236 0.07 51.28 -65.75
CA GLU A 236 0.52 52.67 -65.82
C GLU A 236 1.77 52.81 -66.69
N MET A 237 2.72 51.88 -66.57
CA MET A 237 3.91 51.85 -67.43
C MET A 237 3.56 51.61 -68.89
N ALA A 238 2.69 50.65 -69.20
CA ALA A 238 2.22 50.39 -70.56
C ALA A 238 1.48 51.61 -71.15
N ARG A 239 0.68 52.30 -70.33
CA ARG A 239 0.00 53.55 -70.72
C ARG A 239 0.99 54.65 -71.05
N ARG A 240 2.00 54.86 -70.19
CA ARG A 240 3.06 55.86 -70.41
C ARG A 240 3.91 55.54 -71.63
N GLU A 241 4.22 54.27 -71.87
CA GLU A 241 4.93 53.83 -73.09
C GLU A 241 4.10 54.15 -74.35
N ALA A 242 2.79 53.86 -74.34
CA ALA A 242 1.90 54.19 -75.46
C ALA A 242 1.74 55.71 -75.67
N GLU A 243 1.70 56.49 -74.60
CA GLU A 243 1.67 57.97 -74.68
C GLU A 243 2.99 58.51 -75.26
N HIS A 244 4.13 57.98 -74.84
CA HIS A 244 5.45 58.38 -75.33
C HIS A 244 5.69 57.95 -76.79
N GLU A 245 5.10 56.86 -77.27
CA GLU A 245 5.09 56.51 -78.70
C GLU A 245 4.26 57.50 -79.54
N ALA A 246 3.22 58.10 -78.96
CA ALA A 246 2.31 59.00 -79.67
C ALA A 246 2.81 60.45 -79.78
N TRP A 247 3.66 60.91 -78.85
CA TRP A 247 4.00 62.33 -78.70
C TRP A 247 5.50 62.66 -78.76
N GLY A 248 6.24 61.88 -79.55
CA GLY A 248 7.68 62.01 -79.79
C GLY A 248 8.33 63.36 -79.43
N GLY A 249 8.86 63.42 -78.21
CA GLY A 249 10.18 63.98 -77.91
C GLY A 249 10.33 65.50 -77.95
N GLY A 250 10.26 66.11 -76.77
CA GLY A 250 10.90 67.40 -76.47
C GLY A 250 10.94 67.70 -74.97
N ASP A 251 9.77 67.72 -74.34
CA ASP A 251 9.61 68.01 -72.91
C ASP A 251 9.44 66.75 -72.04
N GLU A 252 9.10 65.61 -72.65
CA GLU A 252 8.86 64.31 -71.98
C GLU A 252 10.09 63.77 -71.23
N LEU A 253 11.31 64.08 -71.70
CA LEU A 253 12.54 63.68 -71.02
C LEU A 253 12.70 64.39 -69.66
N ALA A 254 12.16 65.59 -69.51
CA ALA A 254 12.18 66.30 -68.22
C ALA A 254 11.15 65.71 -67.26
N GLU A 255 9.97 65.35 -67.75
CA GLU A 255 8.92 64.70 -66.94
C GLU A 255 9.28 63.26 -66.58
N ALA A 256 9.82 62.48 -67.50
CA ALA A 256 10.34 61.14 -67.23
C ALA A 256 11.47 61.17 -66.19
N ARG A 257 12.34 62.19 -66.20
CA ARG A 257 13.35 62.38 -65.14
C ARG A 257 12.72 62.71 -63.78
N ARG A 258 11.63 63.49 -63.74
CA ARG A 258 10.89 63.74 -62.48
C ARG A 258 10.19 62.49 -61.98
N ALA A 259 9.50 61.75 -62.86
CA ALA A 259 8.84 60.50 -62.52
C ALA A 259 9.84 59.43 -62.04
N ALA A 260 11.02 59.32 -62.66
CA ALA A 260 12.09 58.44 -62.22
C ALA A 260 12.64 58.86 -60.84
N ALA A 261 12.78 60.16 -60.59
CA ALA A 261 13.21 60.66 -59.28
C ALA A 261 12.16 60.40 -58.19
N GLU A 262 10.87 60.58 -58.49
CA GLU A 262 9.77 60.26 -57.57
C GLU A 262 9.67 58.77 -57.28
N TRP A 263 9.83 57.93 -58.30
CA TRP A 263 9.85 56.48 -58.13
C TRP A 263 11.04 56.03 -57.28
N ALA A 264 12.24 56.57 -57.55
CA ALA A 264 13.43 56.31 -56.74
C ALA A 264 13.24 56.77 -55.28
N ALA A 265 12.55 57.91 -55.06
CA ALA A 265 12.21 58.38 -53.72
C ALA A 265 11.23 57.45 -53.00
N ARG A 266 10.20 56.93 -53.70
CA ARG A 266 9.25 55.94 -53.14
C ARG A 266 9.96 54.63 -52.79
N HIS A 267 10.87 54.16 -53.65
CA HIS A 267 11.66 52.96 -53.36
C HIS A 267 12.61 53.16 -52.18
N ALA A 268 13.26 54.33 -52.09
CA ALA A 268 14.08 54.67 -50.94
C ALA A 268 13.27 54.73 -49.64
N ALA A 269 12.04 55.25 -49.68
CA ALA A 269 11.13 55.25 -48.54
C ALA A 269 10.72 53.83 -48.12
N LYS A 270 10.29 52.97 -49.06
CA LYS A 270 9.96 51.57 -48.77
C LYS A 270 11.17 50.77 -48.25
N ALA A 271 12.37 51.05 -48.77
CA ALA A 271 13.61 50.44 -48.26
C ALA A 271 13.93 50.87 -46.83
N ALA A 272 13.65 52.13 -46.48
CA ALA A 272 13.79 52.63 -45.11
C ALA A 272 12.78 51.99 -44.15
N GLU A 273 11.51 51.85 -44.56
CA GLU A 273 10.47 51.16 -43.78
C GLU A 273 10.82 49.67 -43.55
N ALA A 274 11.31 48.98 -44.59
CA ALA A 274 11.75 47.59 -44.46
C ALA A 274 12.93 47.45 -43.50
N LYS A 275 13.87 48.41 -43.50
CA LYS A 275 14.98 48.44 -42.56
C LYS A 275 14.48 48.66 -41.12
N GLU A 276 13.56 49.60 -40.90
CA GLU A 276 12.97 49.84 -39.58
C GLU A 276 12.18 48.62 -39.06
N ALA A 277 11.42 47.94 -39.93
CA ALA A 277 10.70 46.72 -39.58
C ALA A 277 11.67 45.59 -39.19
N LYS A 278 12.79 45.46 -39.90
CA LYS A 278 13.84 44.48 -39.56
C LYS A 278 14.50 44.79 -38.22
N GLU A 279 14.84 46.06 -37.96
CA GLU A 279 15.41 46.48 -36.67
C GLU A 279 14.42 46.24 -35.51
N LYS A 280 13.11 46.42 -35.73
CA LYS A 280 12.07 46.09 -34.72
C LYS A 280 11.96 44.58 -34.48
N LEU A 281 12.05 43.75 -35.52
CA LEU A 281 12.05 42.30 -35.36
C LEU A 281 13.30 41.83 -34.60
N GLU A 282 14.48 42.33 -34.95
CA GLU A 282 15.73 42.02 -34.24
C GLU A 282 15.65 42.48 -32.77
N ALA A 283 15.03 43.63 -32.48
CA ALA A 283 14.82 44.09 -31.11
C ALA A 283 13.85 43.19 -30.32
N LEU A 284 12.73 42.76 -30.93
CA LEU A 284 11.79 41.84 -30.29
C LEU A 284 12.39 40.46 -30.07
N GLU A 285 13.20 39.96 -31.01
CA GLU A 285 13.95 38.71 -30.83
C GLU A 285 14.98 38.83 -29.70
N ALA A 286 15.69 39.95 -29.63
CA ALA A 286 16.63 40.23 -28.54
C ALA A 286 15.93 40.32 -27.17
N GLU A 287 14.69 40.82 -27.11
CA GLU A 287 13.89 40.85 -25.88
C GLU A 287 13.31 39.47 -25.51
N ARG A 288 12.97 38.64 -26.51
CA ARG A 288 12.40 37.29 -26.29
C ARG A 288 13.45 36.26 -25.88
N LEU A 289 14.68 36.37 -26.37
CA LEU A 289 15.77 35.44 -26.06
C LEU A 289 16.00 35.23 -24.54
N PRO A 290 16.16 36.28 -23.70
CA PRO A 290 16.36 36.10 -22.27
C PRO A 290 15.15 35.48 -21.56
N LEU A 291 13.93 35.71 -22.05
CA LEU A 291 12.73 35.05 -21.50
C LEU A 291 12.72 33.55 -21.78
N LEU A 292 13.17 33.13 -22.97
CA LEU A 292 13.32 31.72 -23.31
C LEU A 292 14.44 31.05 -22.52
N GLU A 293 15.56 31.75 -22.31
CA GLU A 293 16.65 31.26 -21.46
C GLU A 293 16.22 31.13 -19.99
N ALA A 294 15.47 32.11 -19.46
CA ALA A 294 14.89 32.04 -18.12
C ALA A 294 13.91 30.85 -17.98
N ALA A 295 12.98 30.70 -18.93
CA ALA A 295 12.04 29.58 -18.94
C ALA A 295 12.75 28.22 -19.04
N ARG A 296 13.83 28.14 -19.83
CA ARG A 296 14.67 26.94 -19.90
C ARG A 296 15.38 26.66 -18.58
N ALA A 297 15.94 27.69 -17.92
CA ALA A 297 16.60 27.54 -16.63
C ALA A 297 15.61 27.09 -15.53
N GLU A 298 14.38 27.58 -15.55
CA GLU A 298 13.30 27.14 -14.67
C GLU A 298 12.92 25.67 -14.94
N ALA A 299 12.80 25.27 -16.20
CA ALA A 299 12.54 23.87 -16.57
C ALA A 299 13.67 22.93 -16.12
N GLU A 300 14.93 23.34 -16.28
CA GLU A 300 16.10 22.57 -15.81
C GLU A 300 16.18 22.52 -14.27
N ALA A 301 15.76 23.57 -13.56
CA ALA A 301 15.64 23.56 -12.10
C ALA A 301 14.52 22.60 -11.64
N ALA A 302 13.36 22.63 -12.29
CA ALA A 302 12.26 21.72 -12.00
C ALA A 302 12.65 20.25 -12.25
N ALA A 303 13.33 19.96 -13.37
CA ALA A 303 13.83 18.63 -13.70
C ALA A 303 14.84 18.11 -12.65
N ARG A 304 15.71 18.98 -12.12
CA ARG A 304 16.63 18.65 -11.02
C ARG A 304 15.86 18.35 -9.73
N GLY A 305 14.86 19.15 -9.39
CA GLY A 305 13.99 18.91 -8.24
C GLY A 305 13.26 17.56 -8.32
N GLU A 306 12.75 17.20 -9.50
CA GLU A 306 12.11 15.90 -9.72
C GLU A 306 13.11 14.74 -9.58
N ALA A 307 14.32 14.87 -10.14
CA ALA A 307 15.36 13.86 -10.02
C ALA A 307 15.80 13.65 -8.56
N GLU A 308 15.90 14.71 -7.77
CA GLU A 308 16.19 14.64 -6.34
C GLU A 308 15.04 13.96 -5.56
N ALA A 309 13.79 14.30 -5.85
CA ALA A 309 12.63 13.67 -5.25
C ALA A 309 12.57 12.16 -5.56
N ARG A 310 12.87 11.75 -6.80
CA ARG A 310 12.97 10.33 -7.18
C ARG A 310 14.06 9.60 -6.41
N ARG A 311 15.25 10.20 -6.26
CA ARG A 311 16.34 9.63 -5.44
C ARG A 311 15.94 9.47 -3.98
N GLN A 312 15.24 10.45 -3.40
CA GLN A 312 14.74 10.34 -2.03
C GLN A 312 13.70 9.22 -1.89
N ALA A 313 12.81 9.06 -2.87
CA ALA A 313 11.84 7.97 -2.89
C ALA A 313 12.53 6.59 -2.99
N GLU A 314 13.58 6.44 -3.81
CA GLU A 314 14.38 5.22 -3.89
C GLU A 314 15.07 4.88 -2.56
N VAL A 315 15.66 5.87 -1.90
CA VAL A 315 16.27 5.70 -0.57
C VAL A 315 15.22 5.29 0.46
N GLN A 316 14.04 5.91 0.46
CA GLN A 316 12.95 5.53 1.36
C GLN A 316 12.45 4.10 1.10
N ALA A 317 12.30 3.72 -0.17
CA ALA A 317 11.91 2.36 -0.55
C ALA A 317 12.92 1.32 -0.05
N GLU A 318 14.22 1.63 -0.14
CA GLU A 318 15.28 0.77 0.38
C GLU A 318 15.23 0.64 1.91
N VAL A 319 14.99 1.73 2.64
CA VAL A 319 14.80 1.71 4.09
C VAL A 319 13.60 0.83 4.48
N VAL A 320 12.46 0.98 3.78
CA VAL A 320 11.27 0.14 4.01
C VAL A 320 11.58 -1.34 3.76
N ARG A 321 12.31 -1.65 2.68
CA ARG A 321 12.74 -3.02 2.36
C ARG A 321 13.63 -3.60 3.46
N GLN A 322 14.56 -2.81 4.00
CA GLN A 322 15.44 -3.23 5.10
C GLN A 322 14.65 -3.48 6.40
N LEU A 323 13.70 -2.61 6.74
CA LEU A 323 12.83 -2.79 7.90
C LEU A 323 11.95 -4.03 7.78
N GLN A 324 11.38 -4.28 6.59
CA GLN A 324 10.63 -5.52 6.31
C GLN A 324 11.51 -6.76 6.49
N ALA A 325 12.74 -6.75 5.96
CA ALA A 325 13.68 -7.86 6.14
C ALA A 325 14.13 -8.06 7.60
N GLN A 326 14.17 -6.99 8.40
CA GLN A 326 14.41 -7.11 9.85
C GLN A 326 13.20 -7.72 10.57
N LEU A 327 11.99 -7.30 10.22
CA LEU A 327 10.75 -7.81 10.81
C LEU A 327 10.57 -9.30 10.53
N VAL A 328 10.86 -9.75 9.29
CA VAL A 328 10.86 -11.18 8.94
C VAL A 328 11.86 -11.95 9.81
N ARG A 329 13.11 -11.48 9.93
CA ARG A 329 14.13 -12.12 10.78
C ARG A 329 13.72 -12.19 12.25
N LEU A 330 13.10 -11.14 12.78
CA LEU A 330 12.60 -11.14 14.16
C LEU A 330 11.44 -12.14 14.32
N SER A 331 10.55 -12.24 13.34
CA SER A 331 9.43 -13.19 13.36
C SER A 331 9.90 -14.65 13.29
N GLU A 332 10.92 -14.93 12.46
CA GLU A 332 11.54 -16.25 12.39
C GLU A 332 12.24 -16.61 13.70
N GLY A 333 12.94 -15.65 14.31
CA GLY A 333 13.58 -15.82 15.61
C GLY A 333 12.57 -16.11 16.73
N PHE A 334 11.44 -15.39 16.74
CA PHE A 334 10.34 -15.63 17.67
C PHE A 334 9.71 -17.02 17.47
N ASN A 335 9.43 -17.40 16.22
CA ASN A 335 8.86 -18.72 15.91
C ASN A 335 9.78 -19.86 16.38
N ARG A 336 11.10 -19.74 16.19
CA ARG A 336 12.08 -20.71 16.72
C ARG A 336 12.02 -20.81 18.24
N GLN A 337 11.93 -19.68 18.95
CA GLN A 337 11.81 -19.69 20.42
C GLN A 337 10.51 -20.38 20.88
N VAL A 338 9.41 -20.19 20.16
CA VAL A 338 8.14 -20.86 20.44
C VAL A 338 8.27 -22.37 20.19
N GLU A 339 8.87 -22.79 19.08
CA GLU A 339 9.15 -24.21 18.78
C GLU A 339 10.07 -24.84 19.85
N GLU A 340 11.13 -24.15 20.26
CA GLU A 340 12.02 -24.59 21.33
C GLU A 340 11.26 -24.78 22.65
N GLN A 341 10.41 -23.81 23.06
CA GLN A 341 9.61 -23.94 24.27
C GLN A 341 8.63 -25.12 24.20
N LEU A 342 7.96 -25.30 23.07
CA LEU A 342 7.06 -26.44 22.87
C LEU A 342 7.81 -27.76 22.96
N SER A 343 9.00 -27.85 22.37
CA SER A 343 9.84 -29.06 22.45
C SER A 343 10.31 -29.37 23.86
N LEU A 344 10.68 -28.34 24.65
CA LEU A 344 11.06 -28.50 26.05
C LEU A 344 9.87 -28.90 26.92
N GLN A 345 8.69 -28.35 26.64
CA GLN A 345 7.46 -28.76 27.32
C GLN A 345 7.13 -30.22 27.04
N GLU A 346 7.22 -30.65 25.78
CA GLU A 346 7.01 -32.04 25.39
C GLU A 346 8.03 -32.97 26.07
N GLN A 347 9.31 -32.59 26.10
CA GLN A 347 10.35 -33.35 26.82
C GLN A 347 10.06 -33.46 28.32
N LEU A 348 9.56 -32.39 28.96
CA LEU A 348 9.16 -32.42 30.36
C LEU A 348 7.95 -33.32 30.59
N GLU A 349 6.96 -33.30 29.70
CA GLU A 349 5.80 -34.19 29.76
C GLU A 349 6.21 -35.65 29.55
N GLN A 350 7.10 -35.93 28.59
CA GLN A 350 7.67 -37.26 28.37
C GLN A 350 8.51 -37.73 29.57
N ALA A 351 9.34 -36.86 30.16
CA ALA A 351 10.11 -37.19 31.35
C ALA A 351 9.21 -37.45 32.56
N ARG A 352 8.14 -36.67 32.73
CA ARG A 352 7.11 -36.92 33.74
C ARG A 352 6.40 -38.26 33.50
N ALA A 353 5.98 -38.54 32.27
CA ALA A 353 5.35 -39.81 31.92
C ALA A 353 6.30 -41.00 32.15
N ALA A 354 7.58 -40.88 31.77
CA ALA A 354 8.60 -41.88 32.02
C ALA A 354 8.84 -42.09 33.53
N SER A 355 8.90 -41.01 34.31
CA SER A 355 9.03 -41.08 35.77
C SER A 355 7.83 -41.74 36.45
N ARG A 356 6.61 -41.54 35.91
CA ARG A 356 5.39 -42.24 36.36
C ARG A 356 5.42 -43.73 36.01
N ALA A 357 5.89 -44.07 34.80
CA ALA A 357 5.98 -45.45 34.35
C ALA A 357 7.08 -46.25 35.07
N SER A 358 8.13 -45.59 35.56
CA SER A 358 9.20 -46.21 36.34
C SER A 358 9.03 -46.00 37.84
N VAL A 359 7.95 -46.54 38.43
CA VAL A 359 8.01 -46.84 39.87
C VAL A 359 9.06 -47.93 40.02
N ASP A 360 10.19 -47.58 40.63
CA ASP A 360 11.32 -48.48 40.77
C ASP A 360 10.83 -49.78 41.41
N LYS A 361 10.99 -50.92 40.72
CA LYS A 361 10.51 -52.24 41.19
C LYS A 361 11.02 -52.53 42.60
N ALA A 362 12.17 -51.98 42.98
CA ALA A 362 12.72 -52.06 44.33
C ALA A 362 11.85 -51.33 45.36
N VAL A 363 11.32 -50.15 45.04
CA VAL A 363 10.40 -49.39 45.90
C VAL A 363 9.06 -50.11 45.99
N ALA A 364 8.46 -50.52 44.86
CA ALA A 364 7.22 -51.30 44.88
C ALA A 364 7.37 -52.61 45.69
N ARG A 365 8.50 -53.32 45.54
CA ARG A 365 8.82 -54.51 46.36
C ARG A 365 9.02 -54.18 47.83
N SER A 366 9.73 -53.12 48.17
CA SER A 366 9.91 -52.68 49.57
C SER A 366 8.58 -52.38 50.25
N TRP A 367 7.64 -51.79 49.51
CA TRP A 367 6.30 -51.49 50.02
C TRP A 367 5.45 -52.74 50.17
N ILE A 368 5.48 -53.66 49.21
CA ILE A 368 4.82 -54.97 49.34
C ILE A 368 5.40 -55.77 50.51
N VAL A 369 6.73 -55.77 50.70
CA VAL A 369 7.39 -56.45 51.83
C VAL A 369 6.97 -55.80 53.15
N ASN A 370 7.04 -54.47 53.28
CA ASN A 370 6.57 -53.76 54.47
C ASN A 370 5.07 -53.98 54.75
N PHE A 371 4.25 -54.12 53.69
CA PHE A 371 2.83 -54.42 53.80
C PHE A 371 2.58 -55.83 54.35
N VAL A 372 3.31 -56.82 53.83
CA VAL A 372 3.23 -58.22 54.27
C VAL A 372 3.79 -58.39 55.68
N GLU A 373 4.84 -57.67 56.05
CA GLU A 373 5.44 -57.75 57.40
C GLU A 373 4.65 -56.98 58.47
N CYS A 374 3.73 -56.08 58.09
CA CYS A 374 2.85 -55.34 59.01
C CYS A 374 1.62 -56.16 59.49
N GLU A 375 1.77 -57.47 59.77
CA GLU A 375 0.67 -58.33 60.24
C GLU A 375 0.10 -57.95 61.62
N ALA A 376 0.82 -57.16 62.42
CA ALA A 376 0.46 -56.93 63.84
C ALA A 376 -0.46 -55.71 64.10
N SER A 377 -0.81 -54.89 63.10
CA SER A 377 -1.67 -53.72 63.33
C SER A 377 -2.47 -53.32 62.09
N ASP A 378 -3.76 -53.65 62.09
CA ASP A 378 -4.72 -53.31 61.02
C ASP A 378 -4.75 -51.81 60.68
N ALA A 379 -4.53 -50.95 61.68
CA ALA A 379 -4.48 -49.49 61.48
C ALA A 379 -3.28 -49.05 60.62
N ARG A 380 -2.12 -49.68 60.79
CA ARG A 380 -0.91 -49.37 60.01
C ARG A 380 -1.02 -49.93 58.59
N ARG A 381 -1.65 -51.10 58.45
CA ARG A 381 -1.92 -51.75 57.18
C ARG A 381 -2.83 -50.90 56.28
N GLY A 382 -3.90 -50.32 56.83
CA GLY A 382 -4.79 -49.41 56.11
C GLY A 382 -4.11 -48.11 55.67
N GLN A 383 -3.24 -47.53 56.51
CA GLN A 383 -2.45 -46.35 56.13
C GLN A 383 -1.45 -46.64 55.02
N LEU A 384 -0.78 -47.80 55.07
CA LEU A 384 0.16 -48.20 54.03
C LEU A 384 -0.55 -48.41 52.68
N LEU A 385 -1.74 -49.02 52.68
CA LEU A 385 -2.55 -49.18 51.48
C LEU A 385 -3.07 -47.87 50.92
N ARG A 386 -3.47 -46.90 51.77
CA ARG A 386 -3.83 -45.55 51.31
C ARG A 386 -2.65 -44.85 50.65
N LEU A 387 -1.46 -44.92 51.26
CA LEU A 387 -0.24 -44.36 50.68
C LEU A 387 0.15 -45.04 49.36
N MET A 388 0.05 -46.38 49.27
CA MET A 388 0.27 -47.12 48.02
C MET A 388 -0.73 -46.69 46.95
N ALA A 389 -1.97 -46.48 47.35
CA ALA A 389 -3.03 -46.18 46.42
C ALA A 389 -2.99 -44.72 45.92
N GLU A 390 -2.60 -43.78 46.77
CA GLU A 390 -2.29 -42.40 46.37
C GLU A 390 -1.08 -42.35 45.42
N TRP A 391 -0.08 -43.20 45.63
CA TRP A 391 1.11 -43.30 44.77
C TRP A 391 0.89 -44.00 43.44
N TRP A 392 -0.01 -44.99 43.37
CA TRP A 392 -0.42 -45.63 42.12
C TRP A 392 -1.56 -44.90 41.41
N GLU A 393 -1.88 -43.68 41.83
CA GLU A 393 -2.94 -42.85 41.26
C GLU A 393 -4.29 -43.61 41.18
N PHE A 394 -4.59 -44.48 42.15
CA PHE A 394 -5.90 -45.14 42.18
C PHE A 394 -6.98 -44.07 42.23
N THR A 395 -7.96 -44.21 41.35
CA THR A 395 -9.11 -43.31 41.38
C THR A 395 -9.85 -43.49 42.70
N GLU A 396 -10.57 -42.46 43.13
CA GLU A 396 -11.41 -42.51 44.33
C GLU A 396 -12.39 -43.70 44.30
N ALA A 397 -12.83 -44.10 43.10
CA ALA A 397 -13.67 -45.28 42.88
C ALA A 397 -12.94 -46.60 43.19
N ASP A 398 -11.65 -46.70 42.88
CA ASP A 398 -10.88 -47.91 43.15
C ASP A 398 -10.45 -48.01 44.62
N LEU A 399 -10.15 -46.87 45.24
CA LEU A 399 -9.95 -46.75 46.69
C LEU A 399 -11.19 -47.21 47.48
N LEU A 400 -12.40 -46.86 47.01
CA LEU A 400 -13.66 -47.33 47.57
C LEU A 400 -13.88 -48.84 47.36
N ARG A 401 -13.56 -49.37 46.18
CA ARG A 401 -13.66 -50.81 45.88
C ARG A 401 -12.73 -51.66 46.75
N LEU A 402 -11.55 -51.15 47.08
CA LEU A 402 -10.58 -51.81 47.95
C LEU A 402 -10.92 -51.69 49.45
N GLY A 403 -12.01 -50.99 49.81
CA GLY A 403 -12.42 -50.78 51.20
C GLY A 403 -11.46 -49.90 52.00
N LEU A 404 -10.66 -49.06 51.31
CA LEU A 404 -9.64 -48.22 51.93
C LEU A 404 -10.16 -46.83 52.31
N LEU A 405 -11.19 -46.36 51.62
CA LEU A 405 -12.01 -45.23 52.04
C LEU A 405 -13.18 -45.75 52.88
N ASP A 406 -13.46 -45.10 54.02
CA ASP A 406 -14.66 -45.38 54.80
C ASP A 406 -15.88 -45.19 53.89
N ALA A 407 -16.62 -46.27 53.68
CA ALA A 407 -17.60 -46.37 52.63
C ALA A 407 -18.62 -45.23 52.69
N ALA A 408 -18.70 -44.44 51.61
CA ALA A 408 -19.99 -43.86 51.26
C ALA A 408 -20.98 -45.03 51.08
N PRO A 409 -22.25 -44.89 51.52
CA PRO A 409 -23.20 -46.01 51.54
C PRO A 409 -23.27 -46.71 50.17
N PRO A 410 -23.39 -48.05 50.15
CA PRO A 410 -23.26 -48.83 48.93
C PRO A 410 -24.20 -48.32 47.85
N ARG A 411 -23.66 -48.05 46.65
CA ARG A 411 -24.51 -47.78 45.49
C ARG A 411 -25.36 -49.04 45.21
N PRO A 412 -26.67 -48.89 44.97
CA PRO A 412 -27.65 -49.98 45.00
C PRO A 412 -27.50 -51.02 43.88
N ASP A 413 -26.50 -50.91 43.01
CA ASP A 413 -26.36 -51.74 41.81
C ASP A 413 -25.28 -52.84 41.95
N MET A 414 -24.63 -53.01 43.11
CA MET A 414 -23.67 -54.10 43.32
C MET A 414 -24.34 -55.32 43.99
N PRO A 415 -24.22 -56.53 43.40
CA PRO A 415 -24.77 -57.75 43.96
C PRO A 415 -24.04 -58.13 45.27
N PRO A 416 -24.77 -58.51 46.33
CA PRO A 416 -24.23 -58.61 47.69
C PRO A 416 -23.24 -59.75 47.94
N ASP A 417 -23.04 -60.66 46.96
CA ASP A 417 -22.27 -61.89 47.16
C ASP A 417 -20.88 -61.89 46.48
N GLN A 418 -20.45 -60.75 45.92
CA GLN A 418 -19.15 -60.70 45.25
C GLN A 418 -18.02 -60.51 46.27
N SER A 419 -17.21 -61.56 46.47
CA SER A 419 -16.08 -61.50 47.39
C SER A 419 -15.04 -60.48 46.91
N LEU A 420 -14.31 -59.82 47.83
CA LEU A 420 -13.23 -58.88 47.49
C LEU A 420 -12.17 -59.51 46.59
N SER A 421 -11.95 -60.83 46.68
CA SER A 421 -11.06 -61.57 45.78
C SER A 421 -11.62 -61.64 44.36
N ASP A 422 -12.94 -61.80 44.18
CA ASP A 422 -13.57 -61.83 42.85
C ASP A 422 -13.62 -60.44 42.21
N ALA A 423 -13.77 -59.38 43.00
CA ALA A 423 -13.68 -58.01 42.52
C ALA A 423 -12.24 -57.67 42.06
N PHE A 424 -11.24 -58.13 42.79
CA PHE A 424 -9.83 -57.95 42.44
C PHE A 424 -9.41 -58.79 41.22
N ALA A 425 -9.89 -60.03 41.12
CA ALA A 425 -9.66 -60.89 39.95
C ALA A 425 -10.28 -60.27 38.68
N ASN A 426 -11.52 -59.77 38.75
CA ASN A 426 -12.17 -59.10 37.62
C ASN A 426 -11.49 -57.79 37.23
N PHE A 427 -10.83 -57.10 38.16
CA PHE A 427 -10.03 -55.90 37.88
C PHE A 427 -8.76 -56.27 37.10
N LEU A 428 -8.02 -57.28 37.55
CA LEU A 428 -6.83 -57.77 36.84
C LEU A 428 -7.18 -58.32 35.45
N ASP A 429 -8.32 -59.01 35.30
CA ASP A 429 -8.80 -59.49 34.00
C ASP A 429 -9.22 -58.34 33.06
N ARG A 430 -9.70 -57.21 33.60
CA ARG A 430 -10.05 -56.02 32.81
C ARG A 430 -8.83 -55.21 32.37
N GLU A 431 -7.81 -55.07 33.20
CA GLU A 431 -6.55 -54.40 32.82
C GLU A 431 -5.71 -55.25 31.84
N GLY A 432 -5.85 -56.58 31.89
CA GLY A 432 -5.19 -57.49 30.94
C GLY A 432 -5.77 -57.48 29.52
N GLN A 433 -6.96 -56.91 29.31
CA GLN A 433 -7.52 -56.77 27.96
C GLN A 433 -7.02 -55.48 27.30
N PRO A 434 -6.47 -55.54 26.06
CA PRO A 434 -6.05 -54.35 25.34
C PRO A 434 -7.27 -53.44 25.18
N SER A 435 -7.24 -52.29 25.85
CA SER A 435 -8.34 -51.35 25.91
C SER A 435 -8.84 -51.09 24.49
N HIS A 436 -10.13 -51.36 24.24
CA HIS A 436 -10.78 -51.04 22.97
C HIS A 436 -10.51 -49.57 22.66
N ARG A 437 -9.57 -49.34 21.73
CA ARG A 437 -9.22 -48.04 21.19
C ARG A 437 -10.51 -47.45 20.64
N ILE A 438 -11.04 -46.44 21.32
CA ILE A 438 -12.17 -45.66 20.83
C ILE A 438 -11.70 -45.01 19.53
N VAL A 439 -12.09 -45.61 18.41
CA VAL A 439 -11.94 -45.02 17.09
C VAL A 439 -12.92 -43.85 17.06
N TYR A 440 -12.39 -42.64 17.20
CA TYR A 440 -13.15 -41.45 16.84
C TYR A 440 -13.48 -41.57 15.36
N ALA A 441 -14.75 -41.76 15.05
CA ALA A 441 -15.27 -41.63 13.70
C ALA A 441 -15.05 -40.17 13.27
N GLU A 442 -14.07 -39.94 12.39
CA GLU A 442 -13.94 -38.71 11.64
C GLU A 442 -15.21 -38.51 10.80
N GLY A 443 -16.12 -37.68 11.30
CA GLY A 443 -17.26 -37.17 10.57
C GLY A 443 -16.79 -36.21 9.49
N ASN A 444 -16.42 -36.75 8.33
CA ASN A 444 -16.23 -35.97 7.11
C ASN A 444 -17.59 -35.80 6.42
N ALA A 445 -18.29 -34.71 6.76
CA ALA A 445 -19.46 -34.25 6.04
C ALA A 445 -19.08 -33.10 5.10
N ALA A 446 -18.82 -33.43 3.83
CA ALA A 446 -18.90 -32.49 2.72
C ALA A 446 -19.79 -33.14 1.64
N PRO A 447 -20.90 -32.51 1.21
CA PRO A 447 -21.78 -33.10 0.22
C PRO A 447 -21.24 -32.83 -1.19
N ASN A 448 -20.82 -33.91 -1.87
CA ASN A 448 -20.64 -33.92 -3.31
C ASN A 448 -22.01 -34.02 -3.98
N GLY A 449 -22.44 -32.92 -4.61
CA GLY A 449 -23.45 -32.95 -5.67
C GLY A 449 -22.83 -33.47 -6.95
N LYS A 450 -23.15 -34.72 -7.30
CA LYS A 450 -23.13 -35.20 -8.68
C LYS A 450 -24.57 -35.21 -9.16
N ASP A 451 -24.83 -34.54 -10.28
CA ASP A 451 -25.59 -35.04 -11.42
C ASP A 451 -25.55 -33.96 -12.52
N TYR A 452 -24.91 -34.27 -13.65
CA TYR A 452 -25.57 -34.40 -14.95
C TYR A 452 -24.55 -34.66 -16.08
N LEU A 453 -24.72 -35.85 -16.65
CA LEU A 453 -24.44 -36.32 -18.01
C LEU A 453 -24.11 -35.25 -19.08
N GLY A 454 -23.11 -35.57 -19.91
CA GLY A 454 -22.91 -34.94 -21.22
C GLY A 454 -21.74 -35.53 -22.00
N HIS A 455 -21.99 -36.63 -22.71
CA HIS A 455 -21.11 -37.21 -23.74
C HIS A 455 -20.65 -36.20 -24.80
N ALA A 456 -19.38 -36.27 -25.24
CA ALA A 456 -18.96 -36.72 -26.59
C ALA A 456 -17.51 -36.30 -26.98
N GLY A 457 -16.77 -37.26 -27.56
CA GLY A 457 -15.62 -37.08 -28.48
C GLY A 457 -14.28 -36.73 -27.84
N SER A 458 -13.31 -37.62 -27.60
CA SER A 458 -12.61 -38.59 -28.48
C SER A 458 -11.92 -37.96 -29.70
N THR A 459 -10.60 -37.74 -29.60
CA THR A 459 -9.52 -38.15 -30.55
C THR A 459 -8.18 -37.60 -30.00
N LEU A 460 -7.33 -38.42 -29.38
CA LEU A 460 -6.23 -39.22 -29.96
C LEU A 460 -5.11 -38.40 -30.64
N ALA A 461 -4.03 -38.16 -29.89
CA ALA A 461 -2.60 -38.32 -30.25
C ALA A 461 -1.79 -37.76 -29.07
N GLY A 462 -0.82 -38.42 -28.42
CA GLY A 462 0.05 -39.51 -28.83
C GLY A 462 1.51 -39.01 -28.78
N GLY A 463 2.30 -39.46 -27.79
CA GLY A 463 3.75 -39.19 -27.64
C GLY A 463 4.10 -38.69 -26.23
N SER A 464 4.44 -39.50 -25.23
CA SER A 464 5.58 -40.43 -25.09
C SER A 464 6.94 -39.79 -25.39
N GLY A 465 7.80 -39.65 -24.38
CA GLY A 465 9.23 -39.47 -24.60
C GLY A 465 10.07 -38.82 -23.50
N ALA A 466 10.48 -39.62 -22.51
CA ALA A 466 11.84 -39.69 -21.95
C ALA A 466 12.47 -38.51 -21.16
N ILE A 467 12.53 -38.76 -19.86
CA ILE A 467 13.67 -38.65 -18.94
C ILE A 467 15.05 -38.54 -19.64
N SER A 468 15.83 -37.51 -19.31
CA SER A 468 17.29 -37.57 -19.37
C SER A 468 17.92 -36.69 -18.28
N ALA A 469 18.87 -37.29 -17.57
CA ALA A 469 19.71 -36.70 -16.55
C ALA A 469 21.10 -36.37 -17.13
N GLY A 470 21.71 -35.29 -16.62
CA GLY A 470 23.14 -34.98 -16.75
C GLY A 470 23.41 -33.64 -16.05
N ARG A 471 24.10 -33.58 -14.89
CA ARG A 471 25.57 -33.43 -14.75
C ARG A 471 26.18 -32.60 -15.89
N GLY A 472 26.93 -31.53 -15.70
CA GLY A 472 27.65 -30.96 -14.55
C GLY A 472 28.83 -30.15 -15.12
N ASN A 473 29.42 -29.31 -14.26
CA ASN A 473 30.72 -28.61 -14.38
C ASN A 473 30.84 -27.26 -15.12
N ASP A 474 31.25 -26.29 -14.30
CA ASP A 474 32.40 -25.40 -14.45
C ASP A 474 32.47 -24.45 -15.64
N THR A 475 32.42 -23.13 -15.35
CA THR A 475 33.62 -22.29 -15.45
C THR A 475 33.39 -20.90 -14.83
N ALA A 476 34.26 -20.58 -13.88
CA ALA A 476 34.48 -19.24 -13.36
C ALA A 476 35.51 -18.50 -14.23
N ALA A 477 35.21 -17.25 -14.59
CA ALA A 477 36.18 -16.20 -14.96
C ALA A 477 35.41 -14.86 -14.85
N SER A 478 35.54 -14.08 -13.78
CA SER A 478 36.66 -13.17 -13.49
C SER A 478 37.12 -12.39 -14.72
N TYR A 479 36.52 -11.21 -14.94
CA TYR A 479 37.23 -10.05 -15.49
C TYR A 479 36.69 -8.80 -14.81
N GLY A 480 37.47 -8.29 -13.85
CA GLY A 480 37.42 -6.89 -13.47
C GLY A 480 38.18 -6.08 -14.50
N TYR A 481 37.61 -4.95 -14.93
CA TYR A 481 38.38 -3.89 -15.58
C TYR A 481 38.15 -2.57 -14.86
N ARG A 482 39.29 -1.96 -14.52
CA ARG A 482 39.51 -0.75 -13.74
C ARG A 482 38.98 0.50 -14.44
N SER A 483 38.51 1.42 -13.59
CA SER A 483 38.58 2.86 -13.78
C SER A 483 40.00 3.32 -14.09
N GLU A 484 40.19 4.15 -15.11
CA GLU A 484 41.06 5.33 -15.09
C GLU A 484 40.96 6.10 -16.42
N MET A 485 41.29 7.40 -16.35
CA MET A 485 41.47 8.36 -17.45
C MET A 485 40.20 9.03 -18.01
N TYR A 486 39.86 10.20 -17.46
CA TYR A 486 39.92 11.47 -18.23
C TYR A 486 39.91 12.65 -17.25
N ARG A 487 41.09 13.22 -17.03
CA ARG A 487 41.31 14.52 -16.39
C ARG A 487 42.25 15.30 -17.30
N ASN A 488 41.95 16.59 -17.46
CA ASN A 488 42.68 17.63 -18.18
C ASN A 488 42.49 17.65 -19.69
N HIS A 489 41.87 18.71 -20.20
CA HIS A 489 42.52 19.70 -21.08
C HIS A 489 41.78 21.04 -20.94
N SER A 490 42.43 22.00 -20.28
CA SER A 490 42.22 23.44 -20.46
C SER A 490 43.57 24.05 -20.81
N ARG A 491 43.54 25.09 -21.65
CA ARG A 491 44.62 25.87 -22.28
C ARG A 491 45.00 25.41 -23.69
N GLU A 492 44.41 26.06 -24.70
CA GLU A 492 45.00 27.23 -25.37
C GLU A 492 43.91 28.24 -25.69
#